data_AF-A0AAV6Z1R7-F1
#
_entry.id   AF-A0AAV6Z1R7-F1
#
_cell.length_a   1.000
_cell.length_b   1.000
_cell.length_c   1.000
_cell.angle_alpha   90.00
_cell.angle_beta   90.00
_cell.angle_gamma   90.00
#
_symmetry.space_group_name_H-M   'P 1'
#
loop_
_entity.id
_entity.type
_entity.pdbx_description
1 polymer ?
#
loop_
_entity_poly.entity_id
_entity_poly.type
_entity_poly.pdbx_seq_one_letter_code
_entity_poly.pdbx_strand_id
1 'polypeptide(L)'
;DINECESNTHDCAEDAMCWNYYGGFRCYPANPCLDPYVRMSDNRCVCHVTNPLCRDQPYSIVYKYMSIRSNRAVPSDVFQVQATLIYSNTINTFRIKSGNENGDFYLRHTSGVSAMLVLIKPLTGPREYIVDLEMVTVNSLMNYRSSSILRLTIIVGPYPF
;
A
#
# COMPACT_ATOMS: atom_id res chain seq x y z
N ASP A 1 11.53 13.80 -18.04
CA ASP A 1 10.47 12.79 -18.11
C ASP A 1 9.17 13.50 -18.43
N ILE A 2 8.36 12.94 -19.33
CA ILE A 2 7.01 13.43 -19.62
C ILE A 2 6.03 12.73 -18.69
N ASN A 3 4.89 13.34 -18.38
CA ASN A 3 3.84 12.69 -17.63
C ASN A 3 2.75 12.23 -18.61
N GLU A 4 2.83 10.99 -19.08
CA GLU A 4 1.91 10.45 -20.08
C GLU A 4 0.47 10.38 -19.57
N CYS A 5 0.29 10.26 -18.25
CA CYS A 5 -1.02 10.29 -17.60
C CYS A 5 -1.67 11.68 -17.65
N GLU A 6 -0.90 12.75 -17.45
CA GLU A 6 -1.41 14.13 -17.55
C GLU A 6 -1.58 14.60 -18.99
N SER A 7 -0.71 14.15 -19.90
CA SER A 7 -0.80 14.50 -21.33
C SER A 7 -1.82 13.67 -22.11
N ASN A 8 -2.50 12.70 -21.48
CA ASN A 8 -3.39 11.73 -22.14
C ASN A 8 -2.72 11.03 -23.34
N THR A 9 -1.43 10.71 -23.22
CA THR A 9 -0.66 9.99 -24.25
C THR A 9 -0.39 8.54 -23.87
N HIS A 10 -1.02 8.06 -22.80
CA HIS A 10 -1.00 6.65 -22.39
C HIS A 10 -1.96 5.81 -23.22
N ASP A 11 -1.73 4.49 -23.25
CA ASP A 11 -2.57 3.51 -23.95
C ASP A 11 -3.38 2.60 -23.00
N CYS A 12 -3.58 3.05 -21.75
CA CYS A 12 -4.41 2.33 -20.78
C CYS A 12 -5.85 2.11 -21.27
N ALA A 13 -6.40 0.93 -20.97
CA ALA A 13 -7.80 0.60 -21.20
C ALA A 13 -8.76 1.51 -20.39
N GLU A 14 -10.03 1.60 -20.81
CA GLU A 14 -11.04 2.43 -20.14
C GLU A 14 -11.29 2.04 -18.68
N ASP A 15 -11.17 0.76 -18.34
CA ASP A 15 -11.31 0.22 -16.98
C ASP A 15 -9.97 0.17 -16.23
N ALA A 16 -8.96 0.88 -16.72
CA ALA A 16 -7.65 1.01 -16.11
C ALA A 16 -7.35 2.45 -15.68
N MET A 17 -6.52 2.57 -14.65
CA MET A 17 -5.94 3.80 -14.13
C MET A 17 -4.50 3.92 -14.61
N CYS A 18 -4.15 5.07 -15.19
CA CYS A 18 -2.78 5.41 -15.55
C CYS A 18 -1.98 5.82 -14.30
N TRP A 19 -0.77 5.31 -14.17
CA TRP A 19 0.19 5.68 -13.15
C TRP A 19 1.53 6.06 -13.78
N ASN A 20 1.93 7.31 -13.60
CA ASN A 20 3.19 7.82 -14.10
C ASN A 20 4.34 7.50 -13.14
N TYR A 21 5.50 7.12 -13.67
CA TYR A 21 6.72 6.95 -12.90
C TYR A 21 7.93 7.47 -13.67
N TYR A 22 9.08 7.58 -13.01
CA TYR A 22 10.29 8.11 -13.65
C TYR A 22 10.75 7.22 -14.81
N GLY A 23 10.54 7.69 -16.04
CA GLY A 23 10.90 6.98 -17.27
C GLY A 23 9.77 6.18 -17.93
N GLY A 24 8.51 6.45 -17.57
CA GLY A 24 7.35 5.94 -18.32
C GLY A 24 6.06 5.89 -17.48
N PHE A 25 5.08 5.13 -17.97
CA PHE A 25 3.79 4.96 -17.31
C PHE A 25 3.41 3.48 -17.19
N ARG A 26 2.46 3.20 -16.31
CA ARG A 26 1.87 1.86 -16.15
C ARG A 26 0.38 1.95 -15.93
N CYS A 27 -0.35 0.96 -16.44
CA CYS A 27 -1.79 0.87 -16.27
C CYS A 27 -2.12 -0.17 -15.19
N TYR A 28 -2.96 0.22 -14.24
CA TYR A 28 -3.49 -0.66 -13.19
C TYR A 28 -4.99 -0.80 -13.34
N PRO A 29 -5.60 -1.91 -12.91
CA PRO A 29 -7.06 -2.03 -12.94
C PRO A 29 -7.70 -0.95 -12.06
N ALA A 30 -8.74 -0.28 -12.58
CA ALA A 30 -9.49 0.72 -11.81
C ALA A 30 -10.22 0.07 -10.62
N ASN A 31 -10.51 -1.23 -10.69
CA ASN A 31 -10.98 -2.04 -9.57
C ASN A 31 -9.92 -3.10 -9.20
N PRO A 32 -9.12 -2.90 -8.15
CA PRO A 32 -8.11 -3.87 -7.72
C PRO A 32 -8.69 -4.98 -6.81
N CYS A 33 -9.99 -4.97 -6.52
CA CYS A 33 -10.61 -5.94 -5.62
C CYS A 33 -10.83 -7.29 -6.32
N LEU A 34 -10.44 -8.36 -5.63
CA LEU A 34 -10.68 -9.74 -6.06
C LEU A 34 -11.63 -10.41 -5.06
N ASP A 35 -12.49 -11.31 -5.55
CA ASP A 35 -13.34 -12.13 -4.68
C ASP A 35 -12.51 -12.80 -3.57
N PRO A 36 -12.98 -12.79 -2.30
CA PRO A 36 -14.31 -12.37 -1.82
C PRO A 36 -14.45 -10.87 -1.45
N TYR A 37 -13.48 -10.02 -1.81
CA TYR A 37 -13.49 -8.60 -1.44
C TYR A 37 -14.36 -7.77 -2.37
N VAL A 38 -15.14 -6.86 -1.78
CA VAL A 38 -15.98 -5.91 -2.51
C VAL A 38 -15.39 -4.51 -2.44
N ARG A 39 -15.41 -3.80 -3.57
CA ARG A 39 -14.94 -2.41 -3.66
C ARG A 39 -15.86 -1.48 -2.87
N MET A 40 -15.30 -0.81 -1.87
CA MET A 40 -15.98 0.18 -1.03
C MET A 40 -15.63 1.63 -1.42
N SER A 41 -14.43 1.84 -1.99
CA SER A 41 -14.01 3.09 -2.62
C SER A 41 -12.92 2.77 -3.65
N ASP A 42 -12.43 3.76 -4.40
CA ASP A 42 -11.50 3.55 -5.52
C ASP A 42 -10.30 2.66 -5.19
N ASN A 43 -9.79 2.76 -3.97
CA ASN A 43 -8.60 2.06 -3.54
C ASN A 43 -8.84 1.15 -2.33
N ARG A 44 -10.09 0.93 -1.91
CA ARG A 44 -10.39 0.15 -0.71
C ARG A 44 -11.35 -1.00 -1.01
N CYS A 45 -10.88 -2.20 -0.73
CA CYS A 45 -11.62 -3.43 -0.81
C CYS A 45 -11.94 -3.93 0.60
N VAL A 46 -13.17 -4.40 0.84
CA VAL A 46 -13.59 -4.89 2.17
C VAL A 46 -14.10 -6.32 2.06
N CYS A 47 -13.69 -7.15 3.01
CA CYS A 47 -14.18 -8.49 3.22
C CYS A 47 -15.20 -8.45 4.37
N HIS A 48 -16.48 -8.54 4.03
CA HIS A 48 -17.53 -8.43 5.04
C HIS A 48 -17.65 -9.74 5.85
N VAL A 49 -17.82 -9.63 7.16
CA VAL A 49 -17.90 -10.78 8.09
C VAL A 49 -19.06 -11.73 7.81
N THR A 50 -20.07 -11.29 7.05
CA THR A 50 -21.20 -12.14 6.62
C THR A 50 -20.80 -13.14 5.54
N ASN A 51 -19.69 -12.92 4.82
CA ASN A 51 -19.17 -13.87 3.86
C ASN A 51 -18.28 -14.89 4.58
N PRO A 52 -18.60 -16.20 4.56
CA PRO A 52 -17.80 -17.23 5.24
C PRO A 52 -16.33 -17.28 4.79
N LEU A 53 -16.04 -16.88 3.55
CA LEU A 53 -14.68 -16.82 3.02
C LEU A 53 -13.80 -15.73 3.68
N CYS A 54 -14.43 -14.78 4.39
CA CYS A 54 -13.75 -13.67 5.05
C CYS A 54 -13.28 -13.95 6.47
N ARG A 55 -13.59 -15.12 7.05
CA ARG A 55 -13.33 -15.41 8.48
C ARG A 55 -11.86 -15.21 8.88
N ASP A 56 -10.94 -15.67 8.05
CA ASP A 56 -9.49 -15.62 8.32
C ASP A 56 -8.76 -14.61 7.41
N GLN A 57 -9.53 -13.74 6.75
CA GLN A 57 -8.99 -12.73 5.84
C GLN A 57 -8.94 -11.36 6.52
N PRO A 58 -8.00 -10.48 6.12
CA PRO A 58 -8.05 -9.07 6.52
C PRO A 58 -9.39 -8.44 6.18
N TYR A 59 -9.95 -7.67 7.12
CA TYR A 59 -11.21 -6.96 6.94
C TYR A 59 -11.17 -6.00 5.75
N SER A 60 -10.05 -5.32 5.54
CA SER A 60 -9.88 -4.44 4.40
C SER A 60 -8.49 -4.54 3.77
N ILE A 61 -8.43 -4.26 2.47
CA ILE A 61 -7.19 -4.07 1.72
C ILE A 61 -7.29 -2.70 1.04
N VAL A 62 -6.31 -1.84 1.31
CA VAL A 62 -6.13 -0.55 0.65
C VAL A 62 -4.98 -0.68 -0.35
N TYR A 63 -5.23 -0.35 -1.61
CA TYR A 63 -4.21 -0.35 -2.66
C TYR A 63 -3.65 1.06 -2.81
N LYS A 64 -2.34 1.21 -2.76
CA LYS A 64 -1.64 2.46 -3.02
C LYS A 64 -0.49 2.21 -3.98
N TYR A 65 -0.26 3.19 -4.83
CA TYR A 65 0.82 3.20 -5.81
C TYR A 65 1.68 4.41 -5.52
N MET A 66 2.99 4.26 -5.69
CA MET A 66 3.94 5.36 -5.64
C MET A 66 5.15 5.06 -6.51
N SER A 67 5.83 6.10 -6.99
CA SER A 67 7.10 5.96 -7.69
C SER A 67 8.25 6.49 -6.84
N ILE A 68 9.39 5.81 -6.85
CA ILE A 68 10.64 6.35 -6.30
C ILE A 68 11.75 6.29 -7.33
N ARG A 69 12.72 7.20 -7.21
CA ARG A 69 13.92 7.19 -8.04
C ARG A 69 14.90 6.14 -7.55
N SER A 70 15.59 5.49 -8.49
CA SER A 70 16.58 4.44 -8.19
C SER A 70 17.81 4.97 -7.44
N ASN A 71 18.10 6.27 -7.54
CA ASN A 71 19.19 6.96 -6.83
C ASN A 71 18.77 7.52 -5.46
N ARG A 72 17.58 7.20 -4.96
CA ARG A 72 17.10 7.72 -3.68
C ARG A 72 18.10 7.38 -2.57
N ALA A 73 18.59 8.40 -1.89
CA ALA A 73 19.50 8.23 -0.77
C ALA A 73 18.85 7.41 0.35
N VAL A 74 19.65 6.59 1.03
CA VAL A 74 19.23 5.77 2.17
C VAL A 74 20.06 6.11 3.41
N PRO A 75 19.45 6.08 4.61
CA PRO A 75 18.04 5.78 4.87
C PRO A 75 17.10 6.91 4.44
N SER A 76 15.88 6.59 3.98
CA SER A 76 14.86 7.61 3.68
C SER A 76 13.44 7.17 4.02
N ASP A 77 12.65 8.13 4.50
CA ASP A 77 11.22 7.94 4.75
C ASP A 77 10.48 7.80 3.41
N VAL A 78 9.67 6.75 3.26
CA VAL A 78 8.98 6.41 2.00
C VAL A 78 7.49 6.69 2.09
N PHE A 79 6.85 6.17 3.14
CA PHE A 79 5.40 6.20 3.24
C PHE A 79 4.96 6.20 4.70
N GLN A 80 4.11 7.15 5.08
CA GLN A 80 3.53 7.17 6.43
C GLN A 80 2.18 6.45 6.42
N VAL A 81 2.04 5.44 7.26
CA VAL A 81 0.75 4.80 7.54
C VAL A 81 0.13 5.42 8.77
N GLN A 82 -1.17 5.62 8.74
CA GLN A 82 -1.93 6.16 9.84
C GLN A 82 -3.21 5.36 10.06
N ALA A 83 -3.49 5.02 11.31
CA ALA A 83 -4.72 4.36 11.71
C ALA A 83 -5.89 5.34 11.65
N THR A 84 -7.04 4.86 11.19
CA THR A 84 -8.31 5.55 11.39
C THR A 84 -8.77 5.30 12.82
N LEU A 85 -9.03 6.37 13.58
CA LEU A 85 -9.59 6.27 14.93
C LEU A 85 -11.07 5.88 14.84
N ILE A 86 -11.40 4.63 15.18
CA ILE A 86 -12.78 4.13 15.16
C ILE A 86 -13.44 4.25 16.54
N TYR A 87 -12.70 3.90 17.61
CA TYR A 87 -13.16 3.99 18.99
C TYR A 87 -12.11 4.66 19.88
N SER A 88 -12.53 5.20 21.02
CA SER A 88 -11.59 5.52 22.11
C SER A 88 -10.92 4.23 22.61
N ASN A 89 -9.67 4.33 23.08
CA ASN A 89 -8.90 3.22 23.64
C ASN A 89 -8.58 2.05 22.68
N THR A 90 -8.60 2.27 21.35
CA THR A 90 -8.06 1.29 20.41
C THR A 90 -6.54 1.25 20.47
N ILE A 91 -5.98 0.04 20.50
CA ILE A 91 -4.54 -0.20 20.31
C ILE A 91 -4.32 -0.60 18.86
N ASN A 92 -3.42 0.11 18.17
CA ASN A 92 -3.04 -0.20 16.80
C ASN A 92 -1.62 -0.76 16.77
N THR A 93 -1.46 -1.92 16.16
CA THR A 93 -0.17 -2.55 15.92
C THR A 93 0.09 -2.57 14.42
N PHE A 94 1.23 -2.03 14.00
CA PHE A 94 1.65 -1.99 12.61
C PHE A 94 2.81 -2.95 12.37
N ARG A 95 2.81 -3.65 11.24
CA ARG A 95 3.92 -4.53 10.82
C ARG A 95 4.03 -4.62 9.31
N ILE A 96 5.21 -4.99 8.83
CA ILE A 96 5.38 -5.44 7.44
C ILE A 96 4.95 -6.91 7.40
N LYS A 97 3.96 -7.24 6.58
CA LYS A 97 3.41 -8.59 6.44
C LYS A 97 4.15 -9.41 5.37
N SER A 98 4.47 -8.79 4.23
CA SER A 98 5.17 -9.43 3.11
C SER A 98 5.81 -8.39 2.18
N GLY A 99 6.69 -8.82 1.28
CA GLY A 99 7.32 -7.95 0.28
C GLY A 99 8.59 -7.25 0.76
N ASN A 100 9.23 -7.78 1.81
CA ASN A 100 10.47 -7.26 2.38
C ASN A 100 11.49 -8.38 2.66
N GLU A 101 11.52 -9.39 1.82
CA GLU A 101 12.35 -10.58 1.96
C GLU A 101 13.86 -10.23 1.91
N ASN A 102 14.20 -9.15 1.18
CA ASN A 102 15.57 -8.65 1.07
C ASN A 102 15.99 -7.73 2.23
N GLY A 103 15.06 -7.36 3.12
CA GLY A 103 15.30 -6.35 4.15
C GLY A 103 15.64 -4.98 3.57
N ASP A 104 14.93 -4.57 2.52
CA ASP A 104 15.07 -3.26 1.88
C ASP A 104 14.40 -2.15 2.71
N PHE A 105 13.40 -2.53 3.51
CA PHE A 105 12.59 -1.64 4.33
C PHE A 105 12.61 -2.03 5.81
N TYR A 106 12.32 -1.06 6.67
CA TYR A 106 11.85 -1.32 8.03
C TYR A 106 10.72 -0.36 8.41
N LEU A 107 9.98 -0.71 9.45
CA LEU A 107 8.89 0.12 9.95
C LEU A 107 9.33 0.85 11.22
N ARG A 108 9.32 2.19 11.18
CA ARG A 108 9.59 3.05 12.34
C ARG A 108 8.26 3.50 12.95
N HIS A 109 7.95 3.07 14.16
CA HIS A 109 6.76 3.53 14.88
C HIS A 109 6.93 5.00 15.27
N THR A 110 6.00 5.85 14.82
CA THR A 110 6.04 7.30 15.10
C THR A 110 5.07 7.70 16.20
N SER A 111 3.95 6.98 16.35
CA SER A 111 3.01 7.15 17.45
C SER A 111 2.15 5.89 17.63
N GLY A 112 1.20 5.90 18.59
CA GLY A 112 0.19 4.83 18.73
C GLY A 112 -0.81 4.73 17.59
N VAL A 113 -0.82 5.70 16.66
CA VAL A 113 -1.73 5.73 15.49
C VAL A 113 -0.98 5.89 14.17
N SER A 114 0.35 5.89 14.17
CA SER A 114 1.12 6.07 12.93
C SER A 114 2.47 5.37 12.96
N ALA A 115 2.90 4.94 11.77
CA ALA A 115 4.22 4.40 11.54
C ALA A 115 4.76 4.85 10.17
N MET A 116 6.08 4.91 10.04
CA MET A 116 6.77 5.30 8.82
C MET A 116 7.47 4.08 8.22
N LEU A 117 7.18 3.79 6.95
CA LEU A 117 7.98 2.86 6.16
C LEU A 117 9.25 3.58 5.74
N VAL A 118 10.40 3.03 6.12
CA VAL A 118 11.71 3.61 5.87
C VAL A 118 12.49 2.67 4.95
N LEU A 119 13.03 3.21 3.86
CA LEU A 119 13.95 2.53 2.95
C LEU A 119 15.36 2.58 3.52
N ILE A 120 16.02 1.43 3.61
CA ILE A 120 17.39 1.30 4.13
C ILE A 120 18.40 0.79 3.11
N LYS A 121 17.93 0.28 1.97
CA LYS A 121 18.77 -0.12 0.84
C LYS A 121 18.28 0.56 -0.44
N PRO A 122 19.16 0.99 -1.36
CA PRO A 122 18.72 1.55 -2.63
C PRO A 122 17.92 0.51 -3.41
N LEU A 123 16.82 0.91 -4.04
CA LEU A 123 16.06 0.03 -4.93
C LEU A 123 16.59 0.13 -6.35
N THR A 124 16.73 -1.02 -7.01
CA THR A 124 17.11 -1.09 -8.43
C THR A 124 15.87 -1.30 -9.30
N GLY A 125 15.77 -0.52 -10.38
CA GLY A 125 14.74 -0.67 -11.41
C GLY A 125 15.32 -1.12 -12.77
N PRO A 126 14.47 -1.35 -13.79
CA PRO A 126 13.02 -1.20 -13.75
C PRO A 126 12.35 -2.36 -12.98
N ARG A 127 11.65 -2.06 -11.88
CA ARG A 127 11.02 -3.08 -11.03
C ARG A 127 9.90 -2.50 -10.16
N GLU A 128 8.90 -3.33 -9.87
CA GLU A 128 7.93 -3.09 -8.81
C GLU A 128 8.27 -3.84 -7.53
N TYR A 129 8.09 -3.15 -6.41
CA TYR A 129 8.17 -3.70 -5.07
C TYR A 129 6.79 -3.58 -4.45
N ILE A 130 6.16 -4.71 -4.16
CA ILE A 130 4.83 -4.76 -3.55
C ILE A 130 5.02 -5.10 -2.08
N VAL A 131 4.79 -4.13 -1.20
CA VAL A 131 4.95 -4.28 0.24
C VAL A 131 3.58 -4.24 0.91
N ASP A 132 3.23 -5.31 1.62
CA ASP A 132 2.00 -5.35 2.40
C ASP A 132 2.28 -4.90 3.83
N LEU A 133 1.69 -3.79 4.24
CA LEU A 133 1.72 -3.31 5.61
C LEU A 133 0.41 -3.70 6.29
N GLU A 134 0.50 -4.39 7.42
CA GLU A 134 -0.67 -4.80 8.19
C GLU A 134 -0.83 -3.92 9.42
N MET A 135 -2.06 -3.47 9.63
CA MET A 135 -2.52 -2.83 10.85
C MET A 135 -3.50 -3.76 11.55
N VAL A 136 -3.19 -4.16 12.78
CA VAL A 136 -4.11 -4.86 13.67
C VAL A 136 -4.62 -3.87 14.69
N THR A 137 -5.94 -3.66 14.70
CA THR A 137 -6.63 -2.81 15.67
C THR A 137 -7.36 -3.69 16.67
N VAL A 138 -7.10 -3.47 17.96
CA VAL A 138 -7.77 -4.17 19.06
C VAL A 138 -8.43 -3.15 19.98
N ASN A 139 -9.66 -3.44 20.39
CA ASN A 139 -10.34 -2.76 21.48
C ASN A 139 -10.91 -3.81 22.43
N SER A 140 -10.28 -3.96 23.59
CA SER A 140 -10.64 -4.99 24.56
C SER A 140 -12.01 -4.75 25.22
N LEU A 141 -12.44 -3.48 25.35
CA LEU A 141 -13.74 -3.14 25.96
C LEU A 141 -14.90 -3.55 25.05
N MET A 142 -14.73 -3.41 23.74
CA MET A 142 -15.73 -3.78 22.74
C MET A 142 -15.56 -5.21 22.21
N ASN A 143 -14.60 -5.98 22.74
CA ASN A 143 -14.16 -7.27 22.19
C ASN A 143 -13.94 -7.22 20.66
N TYR A 144 -13.41 -6.10 20.18
CA TYR A 144 -13.22 -5.83 18.76
C TYR A 144 -11.77 -6.10 18.37
N ARG A 145 -11.57 -6.91 17.33
CA ARG A 145 -10.28 -7.12 16.70
C ARG A 145 -10.48 -7.11 15.20
N SER A 146 -9.69 -6.31 14.51
CA SER A 146 -9.73 -6.21 13.04
C SER A 146 -8.31 -6.09 12.49
N SER A 147 -8.07 -6.72 11.33
CA SER A 147 -6.84 -6.58 10.56
C SER A 147 -7.15 -5.85 9.26
N SER A 148 -6.29 -4.92 8.88
CA SER A 148 -6.35 -4.23 7.58
C SER A 148 -4.98 -4.21 6.92
N ILE A 149 -4.95 -4.42 5.61
CA ILE A 149 -3.74 -4.38 4.80
C ILE A 149 -3.70 -3.10 3.99
N LEU A 150 -2.54 -2.46 3.96
CA LEU A 150 -2.15 -1.51 2.94
C LEU A 150 -1.18 -2.23 2.00
N ARG A 151 -1.60 -2.48 0.77
CA ARG A 151 -0.75 -2.99 -0.30
C ARG A 151 -0.15 -1.80 -1.03
N LEU A 152 1.13 -1.52 -0.74
CA LEU A 152 1.87 -0.43 -1.35
C LEU A 152 2.72 -0.98 -2.52
N THR A 153 2.39 -0.57 -3.73
CA THR A 153 3.16 -0.85 -4.93
C THR A 153 4.11 0.31 -5.20
N ILE A 154 5.41 0.06 -5.04
CA ILE A 154 6.48 1.03 -5.27
C ILE A 154 7.11 0.72 -6.64
N ILE A 155 7.00 1.68 -7.55
CA ILE A 155 7.49 1.56 -8.92
C ILE A 155 8.83 2.27 -9.03
N VAL A 156 9.85 1.53 -9.45
CA VAL A 156 11.22 2.04 -9.62
C VAL A 156 11.55 2.02 -11.10
N GLY A 157 11.82 3.20 -11.64
CA GLY A 157 12.12 3.38 -13.05
C GLY A 157 13.45 2.76 -13.49
N PRO A 158 13.67 2.58 -14.81
CA PRO A 158 14.93 2.06 -15.34
C PRO A 158 16.11 3.01 -15.15
N TYR A 159 15.86 4.29 -14.89
CA TYR A 159 16.90 5.32 -14.84
C TYR A 159 17.13 5.87 -13.42
N PRO A 160 18.39 6.24 -13.09
CA PRO A 160 18.77 6.67 -11.75
C PRO A 160 18.71 8.20 -11.56
N PHE A 161 17.91 8.96 -12.29
CA PHE A 161 17.94 10.44 -12.21
C PHE A 161 16.76 11.03 -11.46
#